data_AF-A0ABD0XCK9-F1
#
_entry.id   AF-A0ABD0XCK9-F1
#
_cell.length_a   1.000
_cell.length_b   1.000
_cell.length_c   1.000
_cell.angle_alpha   90.00
_cell.angle_beta   90.00
_cell.angle_gamma   90.00
#
_symmetry.space_group_name_H-M   'P 1'
#
loop_
_entity.id
_entity.type
_entity.pdbx_description
1 polymer ?
#
loop_
_entity_poly.entity_id
_entity_poly.type
_entity_poly.pdbx_seq_one_letter_code
_entity_poly.pdbx_strand_id
1 'polypeptide(L)'
;MRSLPGAFQGALHAVLTLSQLEEAVRETMRSGGCTASRASFIGACFGAQTGLQGIPVSWTSRTFRYPVLLELATKLVASHHA
;
A
#
# COMPACT_ATOMS: atom_id res chain seq x y z
N MET A 1 -4.86 14.87 25.22
CA MET A 1 -5.43 14.10 24.09
C MET A 1 -4.33 13.91 23.06
N ARG A 2 -3.81 12.69 22.84
CA ARG A 2 -2.80 12.44 21.80
C ARG A 2 -3.55 12.25 20.47
N SER A 3 -3.57 13.27 19.63
CA SER A 3 -4.06 13.16 18.26
C SER A 3 -3.17 12.19 17.48
N LEU A 4 -3.76 11.41 16.56
CA LEU A 4 -2.95 10.61 15.65
C LEU A 4 -2.08 11.52 14.78
N PRO A 5 -0.85 11.10 14.42
CA PRO A 5 -0.02 11.86 13.50
C PRO A 5 -0.76 12.16 12.19
N GLY A 6 -0.69 13.40 11.71
CA GLY A 6 -1.45 13.83 10.53
C GLY A 6 -1.18 13.01 9.26
N ALA A 7 0.05 12.47 9.11
CA ALA A 7 0.38 11.56 8.02
C ALA A 7 -0.43 10.26 8.09
N PHE A 8 -0.58 9.68 9.29
CA PHE A 8 -1.38 8.48 9.49
C PHE A 8 -2.86 8.77 9.27
N GLN A 9 -3.37 9.90 9.75
CA GLN A 9 -4.76 10.31 9.51
C GLN A 9 -5.05 10.45 8.01
N GLY A 10 -4.16 11.09 7.25
CA GLY A 10 -4.31 11.23 5.80
C GLY A 10 -4.25 9.89 5.06
N ALA A 11 -3.36 8.99 5.47
CA ALA A 11 -3.29 7.64 4.89
C ALA A 11 -4.55 6.82 5.21
N LEU A 12 -5.01 6.87 6.47
CA LEU A 12 -6.21 6.19 6.92
C LEU A 12 -7.46 6.71 6.20
N HIS A 13 -7.56 8.03 5.97
CA HIS A 13 -8.63 8.61 5.19
C HIS A 13 -8.72 7.97 3.81
N ALA A 14 -7.62 7.90 3.06
CA ALA A 14 -7.59 7.27 1.73
C ALA A 14 -7.95 5.78 1.78
N VAL A 15 -7.53 5.04 2.81
CA VAL A 15 -7.90 3.62 3.00
C VAL A 15 -9.39 3.43 3.23
N LEU A 16 -10.04 4.36 3.94
CA LEU A 16 -11.46 4.24 4.30
C LEU A 16 -12.42 4.78 3.24
N THR A 17 -11.99 5.74 2.42
CA THR A 17 -12.88 6.43 1.47
C THR A 17 -12.73 5.99 0.03
N LEU A 18 -11.63 5.33 -0.33
CA LEU A 18 -11.33 4.92 -1.71
C LEU A 18 -11.35 3.39 -1.82
N SER A 19 -11.67 2.88 -3.01
CA SER A 19 -11.91 1.46 -3.22
C SER A 19 -10.82 0.75 -4.01
N GLN A 20 -9.96 1.49 -4.72
CA GLN A 20 -8.90 0.94 -5.55
C GLN A 20 -7.53 1.48 -5.14
N LEU A 21 -6.51 0.61 -5.08
CA LEU A 21 -5.14 0.96 -4.70
C LEU A 21 -4.57 2.10 -5.56
N GLU A 22 -4.79 2.02 -6.87
CA GLU A 22 -4.29 3.01 -7.82
C GLU A 22 -4.86 4.41 -7.54
N GLU A 23 -6.18 4.49 -7.32
CA GLU A 23 -6.86 5.74 -6.96
C GLU A 23 -6.35 6.27 -5.62
N ALA A 24 -6.26 5.42 -4.60
CA ALA A 24 -5.85 5.81 -3.26
C ALA A 24 -4.43 6.40 -3.20
N VAL A 25 -3.48 5.80 -3.91
CA VAL A 25 -2.12 6.31 -3.99
C VAL A 25 -2.07 7.61 -4.82
N ARG A 26 -2.82 7.70 -5.93
CA ARG A 26 -2.86 8.91 -6.76
C ARG A 26 -3.44 10.11 -6.00
N GLU A 27 -4.54 9.95 -5.28
CA GLU A 27 -5.13 11.01 -4.44
C GLU A 27 -4.18 11.42 -3.31
N THR A 28 -3.49 10.46 -2.71
CA THR A 28 -2.47 10.72 -1.69
C THR A 28 -1.30 11.52 -2.24
N MET A 29 -0.90 11.29 -3.50
CA MET A 29 0.14 12.06 -4.18
C MET A 29 -0.33 13.48 -4.51
N ARG A 30 -1.55 13.63 -5.03
CA ARG A 30 -2.18 14.93 -5.35
C ARG A 30 -2.31 15.81 -4.11
N SER A 31 -2.55 15.21 -2.95
CA SER A 31 -2.65 15.89 -1.66
C SER A 31 -1.31 16.40 -1.08
N GLY A 32 -0.17 16.13 -1.74
CA GLY A 32 1.15 16.64 -1.35
C GLY A 32 1.68 16.14 0.01
N GLY A 33 2.75 16.75 0.52
CA GLY A 33 3.38 16.35 1.79
C GLY A 33 4.22 15.06 1.69
N CYS A 34 4.27 14.27 2.76
CA CYS A 34 5.01 13.00 2.77
C CYS A 34 4.20 11.88 2.10
N THR A 35 4.24 11.85 0.78
CA THR A 35 3.43 10.92 -0.03
C THR A 35 3.92 9.48 0.06
N ALA A 36 5.24 9.26 0.11
CA ALA A 36 5.83 7.92 0.13
C ALA A 36 5.39 7.09 1.35
N SER A 37 5.51 7.63 2.56
CA SER A 37 5.13 6.92 3.79
C SER A 37 3.64 6.59 3.85
N ARG A 38 2.79 7.55 3.45
CA ARG A 38 1.34 7.34 3.36
C ARG A 38 0.97 6.31 2.30
N ALA A 39 1.57 6.39 1.11
CA ALA A 39 1.35 5.42 0.04
C ALA A 39 1.81 4.01 0.41
N SER A 40 2.91 3.87 1.16
CA SER A 40 3.35 2.57 1.69
C SER A 40 2.33 1.96 2.65
N PHE A 41 1.76 2.76 3.56
CA PHE A 41 0.71 2.30 4.47
C PHE A 41 -0.57 1.91 3.72
N ILE A 42 -1.02 2.77 2.78
CA ILE A 42 -2.16 2.48 1.90
C ILE A 42 -1.93 1.18 1.13
N GLY A 43 -0.77 1.02 0.51
CA GLY A 43 -0.39 -0.18 -0.23
C GLY A 43 -0.43 -1.45 0.63
N ALA A 44 0.03 -1.38 1.88
CA ALA A 44 -0.06 -2.50 2.82
C ALA A 44 -1.52 -2.87 3.13
N CYS A 45 -2.38 -1.90 3.41
CA CYS A 45 -3.80 -2.14 3.70
C CYS A 45 -4.55 -2.71 2.48
N PHE A 46 -4.36 -2.13 1.30
CA PHE A 46 -5.02 -2.60 0.08
C PHE A 46 -4.49 -3.97 -0.35
N GLY A 47 -3.17 -4.20 -0.25
CA GLY A 47 -2.56 -5.50 -0.54
C GLY A 47 -3.09 -6.61 0.37
N ALA A 48 -3.31 -6.31 1.66
CA ALA A 48 -3.94 -7.25 2.59
C ALA A 48 -5.42 -7.54 2.26
N GLN A 49 -6.16 -6.52 1.82
CA GLN A 49 -7.60 -6.64 1.51
C GLN A 49 -7.89 -7.33 0.18
N THR A 50 -7.08 -7.05 -0.86
CA THR A 50 -7.36 -7.44 -2.25
C THR A 50 -6.39 -8.47 -2.80
N GLY A 51 -5.30 -8.75 -2.07
CA GLY A 51 -4.22 -9.62 -2.53
C GLY A 51 -3.50 -9.07 -3.76
N LEU A 52 -2.79 -9.95 -4.46
CA LEU A 52 -2.01 -9.59 -5.66
C LEU A 52 -2.90 -9.07 -6.82
N GLN A 53 -4.17 -9.47 -6.86
CA GLN A 53 -5.09 -9.08 -7.94
C GLN A 53 -5.49 -7.61 -7.89
N GLY A 54 -5.39 -6.96 -6.73
CA GLY A 54 -5.63 -5.52 -6.60
C GLY A 54 -4.44 -4.63 -6.97
N ILE A 55 -3.30 -5.22 -7.34
CA ILE A 55 -2.08 -4.47 -7.68
C ILE A 55 -2.01 -4.27 -9.20
N PRO A 56 -1.89 -3.02 -9.71
CA PRO A 56 -1.74 -2.79 -11.14
C PRO A 56 -0.49 -3.47 -11.72
N VAL A 57 -0.66 -4.27 -12.77
CA VAL A 57 0.45 -4.97 -13.45
C VAL A 57 1.51 -4.00 -13.97
N SER A 58 1.08 -2.80 -14.40
CA SER A 58 2.01 -1.75 -14.84
C SER A 58 2.91 -1.21 -13.71
N TRP A 59 2.52 -1.38 -12.44
CA TRP A 59 3.31 -0.94 -11.29
C TRP A 59 4.30 -2.00 -10.85
N THR A 60 3.92 -3.27 -10.94
CA THR A 60 4.81 -4.39 -10.64
C THR A 60 5.98 -4.41 -11.62
N SER A 61 5.74 -4.19 -12.92
CA SER A 61 6.79 -4.10 -13.94
C SER A 61 7.73 -2.90 -13.78
N ARG A 62 7.28 -1.83 -13.13
CA ARG A 62 8.06 -0.60 -12.88
C ARG A 62 8.76 -0.57 -11.52
N THR A 63 8.56 -1.59 -10.70
CA THR A 63 9.14 -1.67 -9.36
C THR A 63 10.43 -2.49 -9.42
N PHE A 64 11.57 -1.82 -9.28
CA PHE A 64 12.92 -2.38 -9.52
C PHE A 64 13.18 -3.73 -8.83
N ARG A 65 12.77 -3.88 -7.57
CA ARG A 65 12.97 -5.11 -6.77
C ARG A 65 11.73 -5.99 -6.67
N TYR A 66 10.74 -5.83 -7.54
CA TYR A 66 9.49 -6.59 -7.46
C TYR A 66 9.69 -8.11 -7.43
N PRO A 67 10.52 -8.74 -8.30
CA PRO A 67 10.69 -10.19 -8.27
C PRO A 67 11.20 -10.71 -6.93
N VAL A 68 12.21 -10.02 -6.37
CA VAL A 68 12.80 -10.37 -5.06
C VAL A 68 11.80 -10.14 -3.92
N LEU A 69 11.05 -9.04 -3.95
CA LEU A 69 10.03 -8.75 -2.94
C LEU A 69 8.92 -9.80 -2.95
N LEU A 70 8.44 -10.20 -4.13
CA LEU A 70 7.38 -11.21 -4.27
C LEU A 70 7.85 -12.57 -3.73
N GLU A 71 9.08 -12.97 -4.07
CA GLU A 71 9.67 -14.21 -3.55
C GLU A 71 9.75 -14.21 -2.02
N LEU A 72 10.28 -13.13 -1.43
CA LEU A 72 10.40 -13.00 0.03
C LEU A 72 9.04 -12.98 0.72
N ALA A 73 8.07 -12.24 0.17
CA ALA A 73 6.71 -12.21 0.71
C ALA A 73 6.05 -13.59 0.67
N THR A 74 6.22 -14.33 -0.44
CA THR A 74 5.68 -15.68 -0.59
C THR A 74 6.32 -16.65 0.42
N LYS A 75 7.63 -16.57 0.62
CA LYS A 75 8.36 -17.38 1.63
C LYS A 75 7.87 -17.09 3.05
N LEU A 76 7.69 -15.80 3.39
CA LEU A 76 7.20 -15.38 4.70
C LEU A 76 5.79 -15.95 4.95
N VAL A 77 4.89 -15.77 3.99
CA VAL A 77 3.52 -16.31 4.06
C VAL A 77 3.55 -17.84 4.24
N ALA A 78 4.35 -18.55 3.43
CA ALA A 78 4.50 -20.00 3.56
C ALA A 78 5.02 -20.44 4.95
N SER A 79 5.89 -19.66 5.59
CA SER A 79 6.40 -19.97 6.94
C SER A 79 5.40 -19.71 8.08
N HIS A 80 4.35 -18.93 7.84
CA HIS A 80 3.33 -18.57 8.83
C HIS A 80 1.97 -19.30 8.64
N HIS A 81 1.87 -20.15 7.61
CA HIS A 81 0.72 -21.03 7.37
C HIS A 81 0.98 -22.51 7.77
N ALA A 82 1.78 -22.73 8.81
CA ALA A 82 1.94 -24.02 9.49
C ALA A 82 1.09 -24.08 10.77
#